data_AF-A1ZHN7-F1
#
_entry.id   AF-A1ZHN7-F1
#
_cell.length_a   1.000
_cell.length_b   1.000
_cell.length_c   1.000
_cell.angle_alpha   90.00
_cell.angle_beta   90.00
_cell.angle_gamma   90.00
#
_symmetry.space_group_name_H-M   'P 1'
#
loop_
_entity.id
_entity.type
_entity.pdbx_description
1 polymer ?
#
loop_
_entity_poly.entity_id
_entity_poly.type
_entity_poly.pdbx_seq_one_letter_code
_entity_poly.pdbx_strand_id
1 'polypeptide(L)'
;MGSWQKVIVKDKKGNRIVKFIWNEQQVLIQTPEKLWQSKDSIALIERPTKIYQTPANTPLIETNVKGLDILAKTISPPFSQWRLRFVGDTMQVFKANQHPPAYWVVQYKLNKYRVYQAGNEVGKTKITNGIVDVDGVGIDLKIPTPTNSYAYTLLMMYQIPKIIRCSLMAELLLKQL
;
A
#
# COMPACT_ATOMS: atom_id res chain seq x y z
N MET A 1 -26.03 -6.79 3.55
CA MET A 1 -25.00 -5.95 4.21
C MET A 1 -23.69 -6.69 4.12
N GLY A 2 -22.73 -6.21 3.32
CA GLY A 2 -21.43 -6.88 3.14
C GLY A 2 -20.61 -6.91 4.44
N SER A 3 -19.83 -7.98 4.64
CA SER A 3 -18.97 -8.13 5.81
C SER A 3 -17.79 -7.16 5.75
N TRP A 4 -17.52 -6.51 6.89
CA TRP A 4 -16.36 -5.63 7.01
C TRP A 4 -15.08 -6.45 7.13
N GLN A 5 -14.12 -6.18 6.24
CA GLN A 5 -12.77 -6.70 6.31
C GLN A 5 -11.87 -5.72 7.05
N LYS A 6 -10.87 -6.25 7.76
CA LYS A 6 -10.00 -5.46 8.63
C LYS A 6 -8.58 -6.01 8.65
N VAL A 7 -7.62 -5.13 8.42
CA VAL A 7 -6.19 -5.41 8.56
C VAL A 7 -5.58 -4.39 9.52
N ILE A 8 -4.86 -4.86 10.54
CA ILE A 8 -4.08 -4.00 11.44
C ILE A 8 -2.61 -4.38 11.27
N VAL A 9 -1.79 -3.38 10.93
CA VAL A 9 -0.33 -3.51 10.93
C VAL A 9 0.20 -2.94 12.23
N LYS A 10 1.00 -3.74 12.93
CA LYS A 10 1.68 -3.36 14.17
C LYS A 10 3.19 -3.55 14.05
N ASP A 11 3.94 -2.75 14.79
CA ASP A 11 5.36 -3.00 15.04
C ASP A 11 5.57 -4.17 16.03
N LYS A 12 6.81 -4.60 16.24
CA LYS A 12 7.16 -5.65 17.22
C LYS A 12 6.79 -5.31 18.67
N LYS A 13 6.68 -4.03 19.03
CA LYS A 13 6.26 -3.57 20.36
C LYS A 13 4.73 -3.59 20.53
N GLY A 14 3.99 -3.88 19.45
CA GLY A 14 2.53 -3.91 19.43
C GLY A 14 1.89 -2.56 19.11
N ASN A 15 2.68 -1.52 18.82
CA ASN A 15 2.15 -0.21 18.44
C ASN A 15 1.52 -0.29 17.05
N ARG A 16 0.34 0.30 16.91
CA ARG A 16 -0.38 0.34 15.63
C ARG A 16 0.29 1.33 14.68
N ILE A 17 0.69 0.86 13.50
CA ILE A 17 1.25 1.70 12.43
C ILE A 17 0.14 2.20 11.51
N VAL A 18 -0.73 1.30 11.09
CA VAL A 18 -1.87 1.59 10.23
C VAL A 18 -2.95 0.52 10.40
N LYS A 19 -4.21 0.94 10.28
CA LYS A 19 -5.39 0.09 10.25
C LYS A 19 -6.16 0.37 8.97
N PHE A 20 -6.46 -0.69 8.24
CA PHE A 20 -7.32 -0.70 7.07
C PHE A 20 -8.63 -1.37 7.44
N ILE A 21 -9.74 -0.75 7.08
CA ILE A 21 -11.08 -1.32 7.26
C ILE A 21 -11.83 -1.08 5.96
N TRP A 22 -12.48 -2.08 5.39
CA TRP A 22 -13.23 -1.87 4.17
C TRP A 22 -14.42 -2.82 4.03
N ASN A 23 -15.40 -2.39 3.25
CA ASN A 23 -16.52 -3.19 2.77
C ASN A 23 -16.80 -2.79 1.31
N GLU A 24 -17.88 -3.28 0.72
CA GLU A 24 -18.26 -2.94 -0.67
C GLU A 24 -18.44 -1.43 -0.93
N GLN A 25 -18.69 -0.63 0.11
CA GLN A 25 -19.06 0.78 0.00
C GLN A 25 -17.91 1.75 0.29
N GLN A 26 -16.94 1.36 1.11
CA GLN A 26 -15.89 2.30 1.53
C GLN A 26 -14.63 1.61 2.01
N VAL A 27 -13.51 2.31 1.83
CA VAL A 27 -12.22 2.01 2.43
C VAL A 27 -11.91 3.07 3.49
N LEU A 28 -11.52 2.65 4.67
CA LEU A 28 -11.01 3.50 5.73
C LEU A 28 -9.54 3.18 6.02
N ILE A 29 -8.72 4.22 6.07
CA ILE A 29 -7.29 4.13 6.36
C ILE A 29 -7.00 5.00 7.58
N GLN A 30 -6.50 4.38 8.64
CA GLN A 30 -6.22 5.04 9.92
C GLN A 30 -4.78 4.81 10.34
N THR A 31 -3.99 5.88 10.41
CA THR A 31 -2.69 5.92 11.10
C THR A 31 -2.87 6.52 12.50
N PRO A 32 -1.85 6.52 13.38
CA PRO A 32 -1.91 7.25 14.64
C PRO A 32 -2.23 8.75 14.48
N GLU A 33 -1.77 9.35 13.38
CA GLU A 33 -1.82 10.79 13.17
C GLU A 33 -2.99 11.25 12.28
N LYS A 34 -3.48 10.38 11.39
CA LYS A 34 -4.46 10.76 10.35
C LYS A 34 -5.48 9.66 10.08
N LEU A 35 -6.66 10.11 9.67
CA LEU A 35 -7.76 9.28 9.18
C LEU A 35 -8.18 9.79 7.81
N TRP A 36 -8.37 8.90 6.85
CA TRP A 36 -8.96 9.22 5.56
C TRP A 36 -9.70 8.03 4.98
N GLN A 37 -10.66 8.30 4.10
CA GLN A 37 -11.57 7.30 3.55
C GLN A 37 -11.82 7.51 2.06
N SER A 38 -12.20 6.45 1.36
CA SER A 38 -12.63 6.57 -0.04
C SER A 38 -13.96 7.33 -0.11
N LYS A 39 -14.06 8.25 -1.06
CA LYS A 39 -15.30 8.97 -1.39
C LYS A 39 -16.28 8.06 -2.13
N ASP A 40 -15.75 7.24 -3.02
CA ASP A 40 -16.54 6.37 -3.91
C ASP A 40 -16.65 4.94 -3.35
N SER A 41 -17.71 4.26 -3.78
CA SER A 41 -17.98 2.84 -3.49
C SER A 41 -16.91 1.93 -4.10
N ILE A 42 -16.50 0.89 -3.36
CA ILE A 42 -15.55 -0.13 -3.85
C ILE A 42 -16.19 -1.00 -4.92
N ALA A 43 -17.50 -1.27 -4.80
CA ALA A 43 -18.26 -2.15 -5.69
C ALA A 43 -18.39 -1.63 -7.14
N LEU A 44 -17.94 -0.41 -7.42
CA LEU A 44 -17.85 0.12 -8.78
C LEU A 44 -16.54 -0.36 -9.43
N ILE A 45 -16.53 -1.64 -9.79
CA ILE A 45 -15.45 -2.37 -10.48
C ILE A 45 -15.01 -1.68 -11.79
N GLU A 46 -15.77 -0.70 -12.28
CA GLU A 46 -15.50 0.03 -13.52
C GLU A 46 -14.90 1.44 -13.34
N ARG A 47 -14.74 1.95 -12.12
CA ARG A 47 -14.07 3.24 -11.92
C ARG A 47 -12.59 3.01 -11.59
N PRO A 48 -11.66 3.26 -12.54
CA PRO A 48 -10.24 3.14 -12.25
C PRO A 48 -9.80 4.15 -11.21
N THR A 49 -10.51 5.29 -11.09
CA THR A 49 -10.13 6.38 -10.19
C THR A 49 -10.93 6.36 -8.88
N LYS A 50 -10.24 6.48 -7.75
CA LYS A 50 -10.85 6.73 -6.42
C LYS A 50 -10.25 7.98 -5.79
N ILE A 51 -11.07 8.72 -5.07
CA ILE A 51 -10.61 9.85 -4.26
C ILE A 51 -10.66 9.45 -2.78
N TYR A 52 -9.55 9.64 -2.10
CA TYR A 52 -9.45 9.56 -0.66
C TYR A 52 -9.53 10.95 -0.04
N GLN A 53 -10.32 11.09 1.02
CA GLN A 53 -10.63 12.35 1.68
C GLN A 53 -10.59 12.24 3.20
N THR A 54 -10.40 13.37 3.88
CA THR A 54 -10.55 13.47 5.34
C THR A 54 -12.01 13.21 5.76
N PRO A 55 -12.26 12.99 7.06
CA PRO A 55 -13.63 12.97 7.60
C PRO A 55 -14.41 14.27 7.36
N ALA A 56 -13.71 15.40 7.18
CA ALA A 56 -14.28 16.69 6.82
C ALA A 56 -14.52 16.86 5.31
N ASN A 57 -14.47 15.77 4.53
CA ASN A 57 -14.64 15.75 3.07
C ASN A 57 -13.60 16.58 2.29
N THR A 58 -12.41 16.80 2.86
CA THR A 58 -11.30 17.44 2.16
C THR A 58 -10.55 16.40 1.33
N PRO A 59 -10.46 16.51 -0.01
CA PRO A 59 -9.71 15.58 -0.84
C PRO A 59 -8.22 15.58 -0.50
N LEU A 60 -7.60 14.40 -0.44
CA LEU A 60 -6.19 14.22 -0.08
C LEU A 60 -5.39 13.53 -1.19
N ILE A 61 -5.88 12.37 -1.64
CA ILE A 61 -5.19 11.50 -2.60
C ILE A 61 -6.17 11.09 -3.67
N GLU A 62 -5.74 11.14 -4.92
CA GLU A 62 -6.41 10.46 -6.02
C GLU A 62 -5.60 9.21 -6.36
N THR A 63 -6.24 8.05 -6.38
CA THR A 63 -5.66 6.80 -6.89
C THR A 63 -6.28 6.46 -8.23
N ASN A 64 -5.49 5.86 -9.13
CA ASN A 64 -5.97 5.32 -10.40
C ASN A 64 -5.43 3.90 -10.58
N VAL A 65 -6.31 2.89 -10.63
CA VAL A 65 -5.99 1.48 -10.80
C VAL A 65 -6.42 1.06 -12.20
N LYS A 66 -5.47 0.69 -13.05
CA LYS A 66 -5.71 0.18 -14.40
C LYS A 66 -4.93 -1.10 -14.64
N GLY A 67 -5.61 -2.25 -14.55
CA GLY A 67 -4.96 -3.55 -14.72
C GLY A 67 -3.81 -3.73 -13.71
N LEU A 68 -2.58 -3.91 -14.19
CA LEU A 68 -1.37 -4.07 -13.39
C LEU A 68 -0.65 -2.75 -13.05
N ASP A 69 -1.28 -1.61 -13.31
CA ASP A 69 -0.77 -0.28 -12.97
C ASP A 69 -1.64 0.37 -11.89
N ILE A 70 -0.99 0.95 -10.87
CA ILE A 70 -1.65 1.70 -9.79
C ILE A 70 -0.92 3.03 -9.60
N LEU A 71 -1.61 4.14 -9.79
CA LEU A 71 -1.12 5.49 -9.56
C LEU A 71 -1.72 6.04 -8.26
N ALA A 72 -0.95 6.82 -7.51
CA ALA A 72 -1.43 7.65 -6.42
C ALA A 72 -0.78 9.04 -6.49
N LYS A 73 -1.59 10.09 -6.42
CA LYS A 73 -1.11 11.48 -6.38
C LYS A 73 -1.78 12.27 -5.26
N THR A 74 -1.04 13.18 -4.62
CA THR A 74 -1.65 14.17 -3.72
C THR A 74 -2.44 15.18 -4.53
N ILE A 75 -3.62 15.55 -4.02
CA ILE A 75 -4.50 16.57 -4.61
C ILE A 75 -4.10 17.97 -4.12
N SER A 76 -3.47 18.06 -2.95
CA SER A 76 -3.04 19.31 -2.33
C SER A 76 -1.52 19.33 -2.10
N PRO A 77 -0.89 20.52 -2.03
CA PRO A 77 0.55 20.64 -1.77
C PRO A 77 0.99 19.95 -0.46
N PRO A 78 2.22 19.39 -0.42
CA PRO A 78 3.15 19.28 -1.54
C PRO A 78 2.68 18.23 -2.55
N PHE A 79 2.71 18.60 -3.84
CA PHE A 79 2.34 17.69 -4.93
C PHE A 79 3.35 16.56 -5.03
N SER A 80 2.86 15.33 -4.98
CA SER A 80 3.67 14.12 -5.03
C SER A 80 2.87 13.04 -5.73
N GLN A 81 3.51 12.33 -6.64
CA GLN A 81 2.89 11.30 -7.45
C GLN A 81 3.79 10.06 -7.42
N TRP A 82 3.20 8.89 -7.28
CA TRP A 82 3.88 7.61 -7.29
C TRP A 82 3.06 6.57 -8.04
N ARG A 83 3.74 5.70 -8.79
CA ARG A 83 3.14 4.65 -9.59
C ARG A 83 3.74 3.30 -9.24
N LEU A 84 2.89 2.30 -9.13
CA LEU A 84 3.24 0.88 -9.08
C LEU A 84 2.93 0.26 -10.43
N ARG A 85 3.83 -0.58 -10.94
CA ARG A 85 3.61 -1.37 -12.15
C ARG A 85 4.10 -2.79 -11.92
N PHE A 86 3.25 -3.77 -12.20
CA PHE A 86 3.64 -5.18 -12.15
C PHE A 86 4.12 -5.65 -13.53
N VAL A 87 5.27 -6.32 -13.54
CA VAL A 87 5.88 -6.96 -14.72
C VAL A 87 6.33 -8.36 -14.30
N GLY A 88 5.51 -9.37 -14.61
CA GLY A 88 5.69 -10.72 -14.06
C GLY A 88 5.65 -10.70 -12.54
N ASP A 89 6.61 -11.38 -11.91
CA ASP A 89 6.77 -11.49 -10.45
C ASP A 89 7.52 -10.28 -9.82
N THR A 90 7.58 -9.15 -10.54
CA THR A 90 8.24 -7.94 -10.09
C THR A 90 7.29 -6.76 -10.06
N MET A 91 7.20 -6.09 -8.91
CA MET A 91 6.56 -4.78 -8.80
C MET A 91 7.62 -3.68 -8.88
N GLN A 92 7.48 -2.79 -9.85
CA GLN A 92 8.30 -1.60 -10.04
C GLN A 92 7.59 -0.39 -9.44
N VAL A 93 8.32 0.45 -8.71
CA VAL A 93 7.77 1.63 -8.04
C VAL A 93 8.47 2.88 -8.55
N PHE A 94 7.70 3.81 -9.08
CA PHE A 94 8.16 5.02 -9.73
C PHE A 94 7.73 6.25 -8.94
N LYS A 95 8.62 7.23 -8.80
CA LYS A 95 8.25 8.58 -8.42
C LYS A 95 7.82 9.31 -9.69
N ALA A 96 6.56 9.72 -9.75
CA ALA A 96 5.91 10.23 -10.97
C ALA A 96 6.15 9.29 -12.17
N ASN A 97 6.70 9.81 -13.27
CA ASN A 97 7.08 9.05 -14.47
C ASN A 97 8.61 8.97 -14.64
N GLN A 98 9.37 9.08 -13.54
CA GLN A 98 10.84 9.07 -13.59
C GLN A 98 11.36 7.68 -13.93
N HIS A 99 12.36 7.61 -14.82
CA HIS A 99 13.12 6.39 -15.10
C HIS A 99 14.57 6.57 -14.66
N PRO A 100 15.22 5.55 -14.08
CA PRO A 100 14.71 4.21 -13.75
C PRO A 100 13.69 4.19 -12.57
N PRO A 101 13.02 3.05 -12.29
CA PRO A 101 12.22 2.89 -11.08
C PRO A 101 12.98 3.29 -9.82
N ALA A 102 12.29 3.88 -8.84
CA ALA A 102 12.86 4.19 -7.54
C ALA A 102 13.06 2.93 -6.68
N TYR A 103 12.13 1.98 -6.78
CA TYR A 103 12.22 0.67 -6.11
C TYR A 103 11.82 -0.47 -7.03
N TRP A 104 12.36 -1.66 -6.73
CA TRP A 104 11.93 -2.94 -7.29
C TRP A 104 11.56 -3.87 -6.15
N VAL A 105 10.46 -4.60 -6.31
CA VAL A 105 10.04 -5.64 -5.37
C VAL A 105 9.97 -6.94 -6.15
N VAL A 106 10.86 -7.87 -5.82
CA VAL A 106 10.98 -9.16 -6.51
C VAL A 106 10.41 -10.25 -5.64
N GLN A 107 9.42 -10.97 -6.15
CA GLN A 107 8.90 -12.17 -5.53
C GLN A 107 9.75 -13.37 -5.95
N TYR A 108 10.52 -13.92 -5.02
CA TYR A 108 11.39 -15.06 -5.32
C TYR A 108 10.80 -16.41 -4.88
N LYS A 109 9.78 -16.38 -4.01
CA LYS A 109 8.91 -17.51 -3.64
C LYS A 109 7.52 -16.97 -3.29
N LEU A 110 6.50 -17.83 -3.25
CA LEU A 110 5.15 -17.45 -2.83
C LEU A 110 5.19 -16.68 -1.50
N ASN A 111 4.66 -15.45 -1.53
CA ASN A 111 4.62 -14.52 -0.41
C ASN A 111 5.99 -14.10 0.19
N LYS A 112 7.11 -14.34 -0.51
CA LYS A 112 8.45 -13.89 -0.10
C LYS A 112 9.02 -12.89 -1.10
N TYR A 113 9.29 -11.68 -0.62
CA TYR A 113 9.72 -10.56 -1.44
C TYR A 113 11.06 -10.01 -0.97
N ARG A 114 11.81 -9.45 -1.90
CA ARG A 114 12.96 -8.58 -1.63
C ARG A 114 12.70 -7.23 -2.26
N VAL A 115 13.01 -6.16 -1.53
CA VAL A 115 12.88 -4.78 -1.96
C VAL A 115 14.26 -4.23 -2.23
N TYR A 116 14.44 -3.69 -3.43
CA TYR A 116 15.67 -3.09 -3.89
C TYR A 116 15.48 -1.61 -4.15
N GLN A 117 16.49 -0.82 -3.80
CA GLN A 117 16.59 0.60 -4.12
C GLN A 117 17.99 0.88 -4.70
N ALA A 118 18.04 1.46 -5.90
CA ALA A 118 19.30 1.72 -6.61
C ALA A 118 20.25 0.50 -6.64
N GLY A 119 19.71 -0.70 -6.86
CA GLY A 119 20.47 -1.96 -6.89
C GLY A 119 20.77 -2.61 -5.54
N ASN A 120 20.53 -1.92 -4.42
CA ASN A 120 20.80 -2.45 -3.08
C ASN A 120 19.55 -3.01 -2.43
N GLU A 121 19.64 -4.17 -1.76
CA GLU A 121 18.54 -4.71 -0.95
C GLU A 121 18.33 -3.81 0.27
N VAL A 122 17.13 -3.22 0.39
CA VAL A 122 16.74 -2.33 1.50
C VAL A 122 15.73 -2.97 2.45
N GLY A 123 15.19 -4.14 2.07
CA GLY A 123 14.44 -4.98 2.97
C GLY A 123 13.87 -6.22 2.29
N LYS A 124 13.31 -7.10 3.10
CA LYS A 124 12.72 -8.37 2.65
C LYS A 124 11.53 -8.74 3.52
N THR A 125 10.67 -9.60 2.99
CA THR A 125 9.62 -10.24 3.78
C THR A 125 10.02 -11.68 4.10
N LYS A 126 9.82 -12.09 5.35
CA LYS A 126 9.86 -13.48 5.79
C LYS A 126 8.48 -13.83 6.32
N ILE A 127 7.96 -15.00 5.98
CA ILE A 127 6.68 -15.47 6.51
C ILE A 127 6.93 -16.67 7.41
N THR A 128 6.46 -16.56 8.64
CA THR A 128 6.54 -17.60 9.67
C THR A 128 5.19 -17.69 10.38
N ASN A 129 4.59 -18.88 10.47
CA ASN A 129 3.33 -19.13 11.20
C ASN A 129 2.19 -18.16 10.87
N GLY A 130 2.07 -17.81 9.60
CA GLY A 130 1.03 -16.92 9.13
C GLY A 130 1.26 -15.44 9.46
N ILE A 131 2.51 -15.05 9.75
CA ILE A 131 2.91 -13.67 10.05
C ILE A 131 3.98 -13.25 9.03
N VAL A 132 3.78 -12.11 8.36
CA VAL A 132 4.82 -11.44 7.58
C VAL A 132 5.72 -10.64 8.52
N ASP A 133 6.94 -11.11 8.71
CA ASP A 133 8.06 -10.34 9.22
C ASP A 133 8.62 -9.49 8.07
N VAL A 134 8.59 -8.18 8.23
CA VAL A 134 9.26 -7.24 7.31
C VAL A 134 10.57 -6.84 7.96
N ASP A 135 11.68 -7.25 7.35
CA ASP A 135 13.05 -6.96 7.79
C ASP A 135 13.63 -5.89 6.86
N GLY A 136 13.63 -4.64 7.31
CA GLY A 136 14.15 -3.48 6.60
C GLY A 136 14.64 -2.42 7.59
N VAL A 137 15.37 -1.40 7.13
CA VAL A 137 15.99 -0.40 8.01
C VAL A 137 14.94 0.22 8.95
N GLY A 138 15.04 -0.06 10.25
CA GLY A 138 14.23 0.55 11.31
C GLY A 138 12.77 0.08 11.42
N ILE A 139 12.34 -0.94 10.68
CA ILE A 139 10.98 -1.48 10.76
C ILE A 139 11.01 -2.99 10.94
N ASP A 140 10.19 -3.43 11.89
CA ASP A 140 10.09 -4.81 12.35
C ASP A 140 8.59 -5.06 12.61
N LEU A 141 7.89 -5.74 11.69
CA LEU A 141 6.42 -5.80 11.65
C LEU A 141 5.89 -7.21 11.89
N LYS A 142 4.65 -7.29 12.40
CA LYS A 142 3.85 -8.52 12.44
C LYS A 142 2.53 -8.31 11.71
N ILE A 143 2.29 -9.07 10.65
CA ILE A 143 1.12 -8.91 9.78
C ILE A 143 0.47 -10.28 9.48
N PRO A 144 -0.83 -10.50 9.76
CA PRO A 144 -1.50 -11.77 9.50
C PRO A 144 -1.61 -12.06 7.98
N THR A 145 -1.24 -13.27 7.55
CA THR A 145 -1.27 -13.73 6.15
C THR A 145 -2.55 -14.49 5.82
N PRO A 146 -3.55 -13.81 5.27
CA PRO A 146 -4.03 -14.25 3.96
C PRO A 146 -4.14 -13.09 2.93
N THR A 147 -3.64 -11.90 3.26
CA THR A 147 -3.79 -10.69 2.44
C THR A 147 -2.57 -10.42 1.54
N ASN A 148 -2.82 -9.88 0.34
CA ASN A 148 -1.83 -9.55 -0.70
C ASN A 148 -0.54 -8.94 -0.10
N SER A 149 0.51 -9.74 -0.11
CA SER A 149 1.73 -9.46 0.65
C SER A 149 2.66 -8.44 -0.03
N TYR A 150 2.46 -8.14 -1.32
CA TYR A 150 3.06 -6.98 -1.98
C TYR A 150 2.70 -5.68 -1.27
N ALA A 151 1.47 -5.55 -0.75
CA ALA A 151 1.03 -4.34 -0.05
C ALA A 151 1.98 -3.99 1.10
N TYR A 152 2.44 -4.99 1.86
CA TYR A 152 3.28 -4.75 3.02
C TYR A 152 4.70 -4.30 2.66
N THR A 153 5.16 -4.59 1.44
CA THR A 153 6.48 -4.15 0.98
C THR A 153 6.60 -2.64 0.87
N LEU A 154 5.48 -1.95 0.63
CA LEU A 154 5.43 -0.49 0.59
C LEU A 154 5.93 0.12 1.91
N LEU A 155 5.75 -0.54 3.05
CA LEU A 155 6.22 -0.06 4.36
C LEU A 155 7.75 0.12 4.44
N MET A 156 8.51 -0.57 3.58
CA MET A 156 9.98 -0.42 3.49
C MET A 156 10.42 0.78 2.64
N MET A 157 9.51 1.43 1.91
CA MET A 157 9.83 2.49 0.93
C MET A 157 9.64 3.88 1.54
N TYR A 158 10.54 4.28 2.44
CA TYR A 158 10.39 5.52 3.23
C TYR A 158 10.44 6.83 2.42
N GLN A 159 10.98 6.81 1.20
CA GLN A 159 10.94 7.97 0.32
C GLN A 159 9.53 8.29 -0.19
N ILE A 160 8.62 7.31 -0.14
CA ILE A 160 7.22 7.50 -0.47
C ILE A 160 6.53 8.16 0.73
N PRO A 161 5.88 9.33 0.56
CA PRO A 161 5.12 9.95 1.64
C PRO A 161 4.12 8.98 2.27
N LYS A 162 4.05 8.94 3.60
CA LYS A 162 3.25 7.96 4.36
C LYS A 162 1.80 7.85 3.86
N ILE A 163 1.18 8.98 3.53
CA ILE A 163 -0.21 9.03 3.03
C ILE A 163 -0.36 8.35 1.65
N ILE A 164 0.59 8.56 0.74
CA ILE A 164 0.63 7.89 -0.57
C ILE A 164 0.88 6.40 -0.35
N ARG A 165 1.89 6.07 0.45
CA ARG A 165 2.27 4.70 0.78
C ARG A 165 1.07 3.92 1.30
N CYS A 166 0.38 4.41 2.32
CA CYS A 166 -0.79 3.74 2.88
C CYS A 166 -1.98 3.69 1.91
N SER A 167 -2.16 4.69 1.03
CA SER A 167 -3.23 4.64 0.02
C SER A 167 -2.95 3.60 -1.07
N LEU A 168 -1.71 3.51 -1.56
CA LEU A 168 -1.27 2.44 -2.47
C LEU A 168 -1.39 1.06 -1.83
N MET A 169 -1.05 0.94 -0.54
CA MET A 169 -1.26 -0.30 0.21
C MET A 169 -2.73 -0.72 0.22
N ALA A 170 -3.65 0.23 0.45
CA ALA A 170 -5.07 -0.08 0.44
C ALA A 170 -5.53 -0.59 -0.93
N GLU A 171 -5.11 0.04 -2.02
CA GLU A 171 -5.43 -0.45 -3.37
C GLU A 171 -4.87 -1.85 -3.63
N LEU A 172 -3.65 -2.15 -3.18
CA LEU A 172 -3.09 -3.49 -3.28
C LEU A 172 -3.85 -4.52 -2.43
N LEU A 173 -4.28 -4.17 -1.22
CA LEU A 173 -5.06 -5.07 -0.37
C LEU A 173 -6.44 -5.37 -0.94
N LEU A 174 -7.06 -4.41 -1.63
CA LEU A 174 -8.33 -4.59 -2.33
C LEU A 174 -8.18 -5.42 -3.61
N LYS A 175 -6.99 -5.37 -4.22
CA LYS A 175 -6.64 -6.16 -5.40
C LYS A 175 -6.27 -7.57 -4.93
N GLN A 176 -7.18 -8.51 -5.12
CA GLN A 176 -6.89 -9.94 -4.94
C GLN A 176 -5.94 -10.41 -6.05
N LEU A 177 -4.66 -10.00 -5.95
CA LEU A 177 -3.56 -10.47 -6.81
C LEU A 177 -3.07 -11.85 -6.37
#